data_AF-A0A0C9XVG0-F1
#
_entry.id   AF-A0A0C9XVG0-F1
#
_cell.length_a   1.000
_cell.length_b   1.000
_cell.length_c   1.000
_cell.angle_alpha   90.00
_cell.angle_beta   90.00
_cell.angle_gamma   90.00
#
_symmetry.space_group_name_H-M   'P 1'
#
loop_
_entity.id
_entity.type
_entity.pdbx_description
1 polymer ?
#
loop_
_entity_poly.entity_id
_entity_poly.type
_entity_poly.pdbx_seq_one_letter_code
_entity_poly.pdbx_strand_id
1 'polypeptide(L)'
;MSLPLPSELIREIIYFTLSSTPPRSPTPEDLGCSTKPSWLTLNALSLTSRTYRALVLEAWFRTLYVESPKDLEFVRCCWPEVGPRWTRHLHCIQTFSSPFSQIWDLSCFLHLSSIRLDWLSPFLMQSFHSPLTKSGMPFFKFSSSVEHLDLRGLPWPTPEVLQNIPCTPGLGHLKTLKLKQDTTWCGLCGGFYRIRFKDKPNGLVYEGGYGLPIDYARVLTPLEYLEEVVITVPNRGFGSITLGHTPTAPDPDSETNSNPNLWAGECHNCMKTKYEDDAFRQKWVDRKRGIGVCRDDDGKKDTRPPNLRRVEWRFCD
;
A
#
# COMPACT_ATOMS: atom_id res chain seq x y z
N MET A 1 46.24 -9.03 -21.57
CA MET A 1 45.41 -9.46 -20.42
C MET A 1 44.46 -8.32 -20.10
N SER A 2 43.15 -8.54 -20.14
CA SER A 2 42.17 -7.52 -19.73
C SER A 2 42.12 -7.45 -18.21
N LEU A 3 42.13 -6.24 -17.65
CA LEU A 3 41.95 -6.04 -16.21
C LEU A 3 40.55 -6.54 -15.78
N PRO A 4 40.42 -7.18 -14.60
CA PRO A 4 39.12 -7.57 -14.10
C PRO A 4 38.26 -6.33 -13.83
N LEU A 5 36.97 -6.42 -14.15
CA LEU A 5 36.01 -5.35 -13.86
C LEU A 5 35.91 -5.13 -12.34
N PRO A 6 35.89 -3.87 -11.87
CA PRO A 6 35.60 -3.52 -10.47
C PRO A 6 34.26 -4.11 -10.01
N SER A 7 34.20 -4.53 -8.74
CA SER A 7 32.99 -5.09 -8.12
C SER A 7 31.78 -4.17 -8.16
N GLU A 8 32.04 -2.87 -8.08
CA GLU A 8 31.04 -1.81 -8.08
C GLU A 8 30.34 -1.78 -9.45
N LEU A 9 31.11 -1.83 -10.54
CA LEU A 9 30.56 -1.88 -11.90
C LEU A 9 29.77 -3.17 -12.15
N ILE A 10 30.26 -4.30 -11.63
CA ILE A 10 29.55 -5.58 -11.74
C ILE A 10 28.20 -5.50 -11.02
N ARG A 11 28.17 -4.91 -9.82
CA ARG A 11 26.95 -4.70 -9.05
C ARG A 11 25.96 -3.79 -9.79
N GLU A 12 26.42 -2.70 -10.38
CA GLU A 12 25.57 -1.82 -11.20
C GLU A 12 24.99 -2.55 -12.42
N ILE A 13 25.80 -3.36 -13.13
CA ILE A 13 25.32 -4.17 -14.26
C ILE A 13 24.21 -5.13 -13.80
N ILE A 14 24.40 -5.80 -12.64
CA ILE A 14 23.39 -6.72 -12.09
C ILE A 14 22.10 -5.98 -11.73
N TYR A 15 22.19 -4.82 -11.05
CA TYR A 15 21.00 -4.04 -10.71
C TYR A 15 20.29 -3.46 -11.93
N PHE A 16 21.03 -2.98 -12.91
CA PHE A 16 20.48 -2.53 -14.19
C PHE A 16 19.76 -3.67 -14.91
N THR A 17 20.37 -4.86 -14.93
CA THR A 17 19.76 -6.05 -15.54
C THR A 17 18.46 -6.41 -14.82
N LEU A 18 18.45 -6.45 -13.49
CA LEU A 18 17.25 -6.74 -12.69
C LEU A 18 16.13 -5.73 -12.89
N SER A 19 16.46 -4.44 -12.93
CA SER A 19 15.48 -3.35 -13.07
C SER A 19 14.94 -3.20 -14.49
N SER A 20 15.74 -3.55 -15.51
CA SER A 20 15.33 -3.47 -16.91
C SER A 20 14.61 -4.73 -17.41
N THR A 21 14.71 -5.85 -16.69
CA THR A 21 14.06 -7.11 -17.08
C THR A 21 12.62 -7.10 -16.59
N PRO A 22 11.64 -7.45 -17.44
CA PRO A 22 10.25 -7.54 -17.00
C PRO A 22 10.09 -8.58 -15.88
N PRO A 23 9.16 -8.36 -14.94
CA PRO A 23 8.83 -9.35 -13.93
C PRO A 23 8.39 -10.69 -14.54
N ARG A 24 8.52 -11.78 -13.77
CA ARG A 24 8.10 -13.10 -14.22
C ARG A 24 6.60 -13.17 -14.50
N SER A 25 5.80 -12.47 -13.70
CA SER A 25 4.36 -12.36 -13.95
C SER A 25 4.09 -11.23 -14.96
N PRO A 26 3.21 -11.43 -15.96
CA PRO A 26 2.75 -10.33 -16.82
C PRO A 26 1.97 -9.27 -16.03
N THR A 27 1.44 -9.65 -14.86
CA THR A 27 0.70 -8.79 -13.95
C THR A 27 1.35 -8.80 -12.55
N PRO A 28 2.55 -8.22 -12.41
CA PRO A 28 3.28 -8.18 -11.13
C PRO A 28 2.51 -7.41 -10.04
N GLU A 29 1.55 -6.59 -10.46
CA GLU A 29 0.67 -5.85 -9.58
C GLU A 29 -0.47 -6.70 -9.01
N ASP A 30 -0.73 -7.89 -9.56
CA ASP A 30 -1.78 -8.78 -9.08
C ASP A 30 -1.39 -9.48 -7.78
N LEU A 31 -2.42 -9.93 -7.06
CA LEU A 31 -2.28 -10.63 -5.79
C LEU A 31 -1.50 -11.93 -5.99
N GLY A 32 -0.52 -12.19 -5.12
CA GLY A 32 0.27 -13.42 -5.19
C GLY A 32 1.35 -13.40 -6.27
N CYS A 33 1.42 -12.36 -7.10
CA CYS A 33 2.36 -12.32 -8.21
C CYS A 33 3.68 -11.69 -7.78
N SER A 34 4.77 -12.47 -7.84
CA SER A 34 6.11 -11.94 -7.58
C SER A 34 6.49 -10.86 -8.59
N THR A 35 7.05 -9.76 -8.09
CA THR A 35 7.63 -8.67 -8.89
C THR A 35 9.02 -9.01 -9.42
N LYS A 36 9.61 -10.13 -9.01
CA LYS A 36 10.97 -10.52 -9.42
C LYS A 36 10.98 -10.99 -10.88
N PRO A 37 12.04 -10.67 -11.65
CA PRO A 37 12.28 -11.31 -12.93
C PRO A 37 12.60 -12.81 -12.75
N SER A 38 12.71 -13.56 -13.83
CA SER A 38 13.15 -14.98 -13.76
C SER A 38 14.61 -15.09 -13.30
N TRP A 39 14.95 -16.12 -12.49
CA TRP A 39 16.34 -16.40 -12.09
C TRP A 39 17.26 -16.62 -13.30
N LEU A 40 16.70 -17.16 -14.40
CA LEU A 40 17.44 -17.41 -15.63
C LEU A 40 18.12 -16.16 -16.19
N THR A 41 17.57 -14.97 -15.90
CA THR A 41 18.13 -13.66 -16.27
C THR A 41 19.54 -13.44 -15.69
N LEU A 42 19.78 -13.91 -14.45
CA LEU A 42 21.06 -13.72 -13.76
C LEU A 42 21.89 -15.00 -13.67
N ASN A 43 21.35 -16.14 -14.10
CA ASN A 43 21.98 -17.43 -13.92
C ASN A 43 23.39 -17.48 -14.53
N ALA A 44 23.54 -16.99 -15.77
CA ALA A 44 24.84 -16.95 -16.45
C ALA A 44 25.87 -16.10 -15.69
N LEU A 45 25.46 -14.93 -15.17
CA LEU A 45 26.32 -14.07 -14.35
C LEU A 45 26.73 -14.81 -13.07
N SER A 46 25.81 -15.49 -12.39
CA SER A 46 26.08 -16.23 -11.15
C SER A 46 27.07 -17.41 -11.33
N LEU A 47 27.20 -17.92 -12.55
CA LEU A 47 28.09 -19.02 -12.90
C LEU A 47 29.48 -18.57 -13.35
N THR A 48 29.65 -17.26 -13.63
CA THR A 48 30.90 -16.71 -14.18
C THR A 48 32.07 -16.80 -13.19
N SER A 49 31.86 -16.42 -11.93
CA SER A 49 32.87 -16.50 -10.88
C SER A 49 32.24 -16.48 -9.48
N ARG A 50 33.04 -16.76 -8.44
CA ARG A 50 32.57 -16.68 -7.05
C ARG A 50 32.13 -15.26 -6.66
N THR A 51 32.87 -14.24 -7.11
CA THR A 51 32.55 -12.83 -6.85
C THR A 51 31.22 -12.45 -7.51
N TYR A 52 31.03 -12.80 -8.78
CA TYR A 52 29.78 -12.54 -9.48
C TYR A 52 28.61 -13.27 -8.80
N ARG A 53 28.81 -14.53 -8.39
CA ARG A 53 27.80 -15.29 -7.67
C ARG A 53 27.36 -14.59 -6.40
N ALA A 54 28.30 -14.12 -5.57
CA ALA A 54 27.98 -13.43 -4.34
C ALA A 54 27.18 -12.15 -4.59
N LEU A 55 27.60 -11.33 -5.56
CA LEU A 55 26.92 -10.08 -5.93
C LEU A 55 25.53 -10.34 -6.53
N VAL A 56 25.39 -11.39 -7.36
CA VAL A 56 24.10 -11.80 -7.93
C VAL A 56 23.15 -12.26 -6.83
N LEU A 57 23.61 -13.08 -5.88
CA LEU A 57 22.79 -13.55 -4.77
C LEU A 57 22.37 -12.39 -3.85
N GLU A 58 23.29 -11.49 -3.51
CA GLU A 58 23.00 -10.26 -2.76
C GLU A 58 21.90 -9.44 -3.45
N ALA A 59 22.06 -9.16 -4.75
CA ALA A 59 21.09 -8.39 -5.52
C ALA A 59 19.74 -9.13 -5.66
N TRP A 60 19.78 -10.45 -5.88
CA TRP A 60 18.58 -11.28 -6.01
C TRP A 60 17.78 -11.34 -4.71
N PHE A 61 18.45 -11.49 -3.56
CA PHE A 61 17.81 -11.57 -2.25
C PHE A 61 17.53 -10.19 -1.63
N ARG A 62 17.87 -9.08 -2.31
CA ARG A 62 17.44 -7.73 -1.91
C ARG A 62 15.91 -7.64 -1.77
N THR A 63 15.19 -8.34 -2.64
CA THR A 63 13.74 -8.58 -2.52
C THR A 63 13.49 -10.06 -2.27
N LEU A 64 12.94 -10.38 -1.10
CA LEU A 64 12.55 -11.74 -0.72
C LEU A 64 11.04 -11.92 -0.92
N TYR A 65 10.65 -12.93 -1.68
CA TYR A 65 9.26 -13.33 -1.89
C TYR A 65 9.03 -14.65 -1.15
N VAL A 66 8.02 -14.69 -0.28
CA VAL A 66 7.68 -15.84 0.57
C VAL A 66 6.17 -16.07 0.57
N GLU A 67 5.77 -17.34 0.51
CA GLU A 67 4.37 -17.74 0.40
C GLU A 67 3.77 -18.16 1.74
N SER A 68 4.62 -18.45 2.72
CA SER A 68 4.23 -18.77 4.08
C SER A 68 5.29 -18.35 5.12
N PRO A 69 4.91 -18.16 6.40
CA PRO A 69 5.89 -17.92 7.46
C PRO A 69 6.94 -19.03 7.62
N LYS A 70 6.61 -20.27 7.23
CA LYS A 70 7.56 -21.40 7.25
C LYS A 70 8.71 -21.20 6.26
N ASP A 71 8.47 -20.48 5.16
CA ASP A 71 9.53 -20.18 4.19
C ASP A 71 10.58 -19.25 4.82
N LEU A 72 10.18 -18.37 5.74
CA LEU A 72 11.13 -17.54 6.49
C LEU A 72 12.02 -18.37 7.41
N GLU A 73 11.44 -19.38 8.08
CA GLU A 73 12.22 -20.30 8.92
C GLU A 73 13.23 -21.08 8.09
N PHE A 74 12.79 -21.59 6.93
CA PHE A 74 13.65 -22.28 5.98
C PHE A 74 14.79 -21.38 5.48
N VAL A 75 14.47 -20.16 5.05
CA VAL A 75 15.48 -19.18 4.59
C VAL A 75 16.48 -18.87 5.69
N ARG A 76 16.02 -18.68 6.93
CA ARG A 76 16.90 -18.42 8.09
C ARG A 76 17.86 -19.58 8.35
N CYS A 77 17.40 -20.82 8.21
CA CYS A 77 18.22 -22.01 8.44
C CYS A 77 19.21 -22.28 7.30
N CYS A 78 18.80 -22.11 6.05
CA CYS A 78 19.59 -22.49 4.88
C CYS A 78 20.49 -21.36 4.35
N TRP A 79 20.11 -20.10 4.53
CA TRP A 79 20.84 -18.93 4.06
C TRP A 79 20.88 -17.83 5.14
N PRO A 80 21.73 -18.00 6.16
CA PRO A 80 21.76 -17.12 7.33
C PRO A 80 22.12 -15.66 6.99
N GLU A 81 22.69 -15.37 5.83
CA GLU A 81 23.01 -14.02 5.37
C GLU A 81 21.81 -13.26 4.78
N VAL A 82 20.78 -13.97 4.28
CA VAL A 82 19.69 -13.37 3.50
C VAL A 82 18.93 -12.33 4.31
N GLY A 83 18.50 -12.68 5.53
CA GLY A 83 17.75 -11.77 6.39
C GLY A 83 18.60 -10.60 6.89
N PRO A 84 19.71 -10.88 7.61
CA PRO A 84 20.48 -9.83 8.28
C PRO A 84 21.24 -8.91 7.34
N ARG A 85 21.68 -9.38 6.16
CA ARG A 85 22.58 -8.62 5.29
C ARG A 85 21.92 -8.11 4.03
N TRP A 86 21.13 -8.94 3.33
CA TRP A 86 20.76 -8.65 1.94
C TRP A 86 19.34 -8.14 1.77
N THR A 87 18.37 -8.69 2.49
CA THR A 87 16.96 -8.36 2.30
C THR A 87 16.68 -6.91 2.71
N ARG A 88 16.00 -6.16 1.84
CA ARG A 88 15.50 -4.80 2.06
C ARG A 88 13.99 -4.71 1.83
N HIS A 89 13.47 -5.55 0.95
CA HIS A 89 12.06 -5.62 0.60
C HIS A 89 11.55 -7.04 0.82
N LEU A 90 10.45 -7.17 1.56
CA LEU A 90 9.79 -8.45 1.82
C LEU A 90 8.42 -8.46 1.15
N HIS A 91 8.13 -9.48 0.37
CA HIS A 91 6.82 -9.74 -0.21
C HIS A 91 6.26 -11.03 0.38
N CYS A 92 5.22 -10.88 1.21
CA CYS A 92 4.54 -11.95 1.91
C CYS A 92 3.20 -12.26 1.27
N ILE A 93 2.88 -13.55 1.14
CA ILE A 93 1.54 -14.01 0.72
C ILE A 93 0.79 -14.57 1.91
N GLN A 94 -0.38 -14.01 2.18
CA GLN A 94 -1.26 -14.46 3.24
C GLN A 94 -2.33 -15.40 2.67
N THR A 95 -2.12 -16.70 2.86
CA THR A 95 -3.06 -17.76 2.44
C THR A 95 -3.95 -18.25 3.60
N PHE A 96 -4.95 -19.08 3.29
CA PHE A 96 -5.96 -19.59 4.24
C PHE A 96 -5.44 -20.59 5.28
N SER A 97 -4.19 -21.05 5.18
CA SER A 97 -3.70 -22.17 5.99
C SER A 97 -3.55 -21.77 7.47
N SER A 98 -4.45 -22.28 8.32
CA SER A 98 -4.54 -22.19 9.80
C SER A 98 -4.27 -20.81 10.45
N PRO A 99 -5.20 -20.25 11.25
CA PRO A 99 -5.06 -18.92 11.86
C PRO A 99 -3.83 -18.76 12.77
N PHE A 100 -3.25 -19.85 13.28
CA PHE A 100 -2.05 -19.81 14.13
C PHE A 100 -0.73 -19.88 13.36
N SER A 101 -0.76 -20.19 12.06
CA SER A 101 0.44 -20.40 11.22
C SER A 101 0.77 -19.19 10.35
N GLN A 102 0.22 -18.02 10.67
CA GLN A 102 0.13 -16.86 9.79
C GLN A 102 0.82 -15.60 10.32
N ILE A 103 1.55 -15.72 11.43
CA ILE A 103 2.30 -14.60 12.01
C ILE A 103 3.73 -14.64 11.48
N TRP A 104 4.21 -13.52 10.97
CA TRP A 104 5.52 -13.35 10.35
C TRP A 104 6.53 -12.80 11.37
N ASP A 105 7.50 -13.63 11.79
CA ASP A 105 8.62 -13.21 12.65
C ASP A 105 9.67 -12.50 11.79
N LEU A 106 9.81 -11.18 12.00
CA LEU A 106 10.72 -10.35 11.21
C LEU A 106 12.08 -10.11 11.88
N SER A 107 12.38 -10.83 12.96
CA SER A 107 13.59 -10.59 13.78
C SER A 107 14.90 -10.76 13.02
N CYS A 108 14.93 -11.59 11.97
CA CYS A 108 16.13 -11.80 11.19
C CYS A 108 16.45 -10.67 10.19
N PHE A 109 15.54 -9.71 9.98
CA PHE A 109 15.72 -8.66 8.97
C PHE A 109 16.20 -7.34 9.58
N LEU A 110 17.51 -7.12 9.56
CA LEU A 110 18.16 -5.94 10.17
C LEU A 110 18.06 -4.66 9.33
N HIS A 111 17.67 -4.79 8.06
CA HIS A 111 17.67 -3.69 7.10
C HIS A 111 16.37 -3.62 6.29
N LEU A 112 15.29 -4.21 6.79
CA LEU A 112 14.01 -4.21 6.11
C LEU A 112 13.44 -2.78 6.08
N SER A 113 13.24 -2.25 4.88
CA SER A 113 12.65 -0.91 4.69
C SER A 113 11.26 -0.97 4.07
N SER A 114 10.89 -2.10 3.45
CA SER A 114 9.61 -2.23 2.76
C SER A 114 8.99 -3.62 2.92
N ILE A 115 7.68 -3.63 3.13
CA ILE A 115 6.86 -4.84 3.17
C ILE A 115 5.72 -4.70 2.18
N ARG A 116 5.51 -5.73 1.36
CA ARG A 116 4.28 -5.98 0.61
C ARG A 116 3.58 -7.21 1.18
N LEU A 117 2.29 -7.10 1.47
CA LEU A 117 1.46 -8.18 1.98
C LEU A 117 0.23 -8.35 1.09
N ASP A 118 0.11 -9.53 0.49
CA ASP A 118 -1.03 -9.88 -0.37
C ASP A 118 -1.94 -10.87 0.35
N TRP A 119 -3.19 -10.50 0.62
CA TRP A 119 -4.22 -11.41 1.11
C TRP A 119 -4.92 -12.09 -0.07
N LEU A 120 -4.79 -13.41 -0.17
CA LEU A 120 -5.42 -14.19 -1.24
C LEU A 120 -6.85 -14.64 -0.93
N SER A 121 -7.31 -14.49 0.32
CA SER A 121 -8.63 -14.98 0.75
C SER A 121 -9.66 -13.85 0.83
N PRO A 122 -10.75 -13.92 0.05
CA PRO A 122 -11.82 -12.91 0.09
C PRO A 122 -12.86 -13.15 1.19
N PHE A 123 -12.84 -14.30 1.89
CA PHE A 123 -14.01 -14.79 2.64
C PHE A 123 -13.93 -14.70 4.17
N LEU A 124 -12.83 -14.27 4.78
CA LEU A 124 -12.76 -14.21 6.25
C LEU A 124 -12.38 -12.82 6.76
N MET A 125 -13.31 -12.22 7.52
CA MET A 125 -12.95 -11.62 8.81
C MET A 125 -12.19 -12.71 9.58
N GLN A 126 -10.87 -12.73 9.50
CA GLN A 126 -10.13 -13.27 10.62
C GLN A 126 -10.56 -12.42 11.80
N SER A 127 -11.05 -13.06 12.84
CA SER A 127 -11.52 -12.38 14.04
C SER A 127 -10.40 -11.55 14.63
N PHE A 128 -10.32 -10.27 14.22
CA PHE A 128 -9.64 -9.22 14.98
C PHE A 128 -10.18 -9.14 16.43
N HIS A 129 -11.27 -9.87 16.71
CA HIS A 129 -11.87 -10.11 18.03
C HIS A 129 -11.31 -11.32 18.79
N SER A 130 -10.29 -12.04 18.30
CA SER A 130 -9.62 -13.06 19.12
C SER A 130 -8.80 -12.37 20.21
N PRO A 131 -9.10 -12.59 21.51
CA PRO A 131 -8.46 -11.87 22.61
C PRO A 131 -6.96 -12.20 22.78
N LEU A 132 -6.44 -13.22 22.08
CA LEU A 132 -5.02 -13.59 22.06
C LEU A 132 -4.18 -12.81 21.03
N THR A 133 -4.80 -12.20 20.01
CA THR A 133 -4.13 -11.31 19.05
C THR A 133 -4.64 -9.90 19.28
N LYS A 134 -4.27 -9.29 20.40
CA LYS A 134 -4.51 -7.87 20.63
C LYS A 134 -3.82 -7.08 19.51
N SER A 135 -4.63 -6.58 18.59
CA SER A 135 -4.41 -5.41 17.72
C SER A 135 -3.03 -5.29 17.07
N GLY A 136 -2.89 -5.86 15.87
CA GLY A 136 -1.70 -5.66 15.06
C GLY A 136 -1.83 -6.32 13.69
N MET A 137 -1.05 -5.82 12.75
CA MET A 137 -0.75 -6.49 11.49
C MET A 137 -0.11 -7.86 11.80
N PRO A 138 -0.11 -8.83 10.86
CA PRO A 138 0.42 -10.18 11.12
C PRO A 138 1.96 -10.23 11.23
N PHE A 139 2.61 -9.16 11.67
CA PHE A 139 4.06 -9.03 11.78
C PHE A 139 4.46 -8.77 13.23
N PHE A 140 5.60 -9.33 13.66
CA PHE A 140 6.14 -9.08 14.99
C PHE A 140 7.67 -9.14 14.99
N LYS A 141 8.28 -8.64 16.09
CA LYS A 141 9.74 -8.57 16.30
C LYS A 141 10.51 -7.91 15.16
N PHE A 142 10.12 -6.68 14.81
CA PHE A 142 10.87 -5.90 13.85
C PHE A 142 12.26 -5.55 14.41
N SER A 143 13.31 -5.85 13.65
CA SER A 143 14.69 -5.43 13.96
C SER A 143 15.09 -4.12 13.29
N SER A 144 14.23 -3.59 12.40
CA SER A 144 14.42 -2.34 11.67
C SER A 144 13.10 -1.60 11.51
N SER A 145 13.16 -0.29 11.28
CA SER A 145 11.96 0.51 11.00
C SER A 145 11.57 0.37 9.54
N VAL A 146 10.30 0.04 9.28
CA VAL A 146 9.78 -0.09 7.92
C VAL A 146 9.20 1.26 7.47
N GLU A 147 9.65 1.71 6.31
CA GLU A 147 9.25 3.00 5.73
C GLU A 147 8.13 2.85 4.69
N HIS A 148 7.99 1.68 4.06
CA HIS A 148 7.00 1.46 3.01
C HIS A 148 6.18 0.19 3.26
N LEU A 149 4.86 0.34 3.27
CA LEU A 149 3.92 -0.77 3.44
C LEU A 149 2.95 -0.80 2.26
N ASP A 150 2.84 -1.95 1.62
CA ASP A 150 1.93 -2.20 0.50
C ASP A 150 0.99 -3.34 0.86
N LEU A 151 -0.28 -3.02 1.13
CA LEU A 151 -1.31 -3.96 1.51
C LEU A 151 -2.24 -4.21 0.35
N ARG A 152 -2.40 -5.47 -0.05
CA ARG A 152 -3.22 -5.84 -1.22
C ARG A 152 -4.21 -6.93 -0.89
N GLY A 153 -5.40 -6.85 -1.48
CA GLY A 153 -6.41 -7.89 -1.36
C GLY A 153 -7.14 -7.86 -0.02
N LEU A 154 -7.10 -6.74 0.70
CA LEU A 154 -7.92 -6.54 1.91
C LEU A 154 -9.41 -6.58 1.50
N PRO A 155 -10.19 -7.59 1.95
CA PRO A 155 -11.58 -7.73 1.54
C PRO A 155 -12.47 -6.61 2.10
N TRP A 156 -12.17 -6.17 3.33
CA TRP A 156 -12.92 -5.16 4.07
C TRP A 156 -11.94 -4.16 4.67
N PRO A 157 -11.64 -3.04 3.99
CA PRO A 157 -10.68 -2.06 4.48
C PRO A 157 -11.32 -1.15 5.52
N THR A 158 -11.93 -1.69 6.57
CA THR A 158 -12.60 -0.83 7.57
C THR A 158 -11.57 -0.02 8.37
N PRO A 159 -11.96 1.12 8.97
CA PRO A 159 -11.08 1.89 9.84
C PRO A 159 -10.46 1.05 10.97
N GLU A 160 -11.20 0.08 11.52
CA GLU A 160 -10.70 -0.84 12.55
C GLU A 160 -9.57 -1.74 12.04
N VAL A 161 -9.66 -2.19 10.78
CA VAL A 161 -8.60 -2.98 10.15
C VAL A 161 -7.34 -2.13 9.98
N LEU A 162 -7.50 -0.90 9.46
CA LEU A 162 -6.38 0.03 9.26
C LEU A 162 -5.77 0.56 10.56
N GLN A 163 -6.55 0.62 11.64
CA GLN A 163 -6.05 0.98 12.97
C GLN A 163 -4.95 0.02 13.46
N ASN A 164 -4.91 -1.21 12.97
CA ASN A 164 -3.84 -2.15 13.31
C ASN A 164 -2.47 -1.71 12.78
N ILE A 165 -2.40 -0.87 11.73
CA ILE A 165 -1.14 -0.38 11.17
C ILE A 165 -0.36 0.44 12.21
N PRO A 166 -0.87 1.57 12.75
CA PRO A 166 -0.17 2.32 13.78
C PRO A 166 0.01 1.54 15.10
N CYS A 167 -0.85 0.57 15.39
CA CYS A 167 -0.70 -0.27 16.59
C CYS A 167 0.39 -1.34 16.46
N THR A 168 0.97 -1.56 15.27
CA THR A 168 2.02 -2.57 15.05
C THR A 168 3.40 -1.99 15.34
N PRO A 169 4.13 -2.50 16.34
CA PRO A 169 5.51 -2.08 16.61
C PRO A 169 6.39 -2.29 15.38
N GLY A 170 7.22 -1.30 15.02
CA GLY A 170 8.08 -1.34 13.83
C GLY A 170 7.53 -0.60 12.60
N LEU A 171 6.23 -0.29 12.58
CA LEU A 171 5.59 0.52 11.53
C LEU A 171 5.45 2.00 11.91
N GLY A 172 6.00 2.44 13.05
CA GLY A 172 5.87 3.82 13.52
C GLY A 172 6.53 4.87 12.61
N HIS A 173 7.54 4.49 11.83
CA HIS A 173 8.25 5.36 10.88
C HIS A 173 7.79 5.18 9.43
N LEU A 174 6.55 4.71 9.24
CA LEU A 174 6.00 4.49 7.92
C LEU A 174 5.87 5.84 7.18
N LYS A 175 6.50 5.93 5.99
CA LYS A 175 6.44 7.09 5.09
C LYS A 175 5.43 6.90 3.97
N THR A 176 5.31 5.68 3.44
CA THR A 176 4.39 5.37 2.34
C THR A 176 3.48 4.21 2.70
N LEU A 177 2.17 4.41 2.54
CA LEU A 177 1.17 3.35 2.63
C LEU A 177 0.48 3.16 1.27
N LYS A 178 0.56 1.96 0.71
CA LYS A 178 -0.20 1.58 -0.49
C LYS A 178 -1.30 0.59 -0.10
N LEU A 179 -2.51 0.82 -0.58
CA LEU A 179 -3.68 -0.02 -0.36
C LEU A 179 -4.25 -0.41 -1.73
N LYS A 180 -4.21 -1.70 -2.08
CA LYS A 180 -4.92 -2.24 -3.26
C LYS A 180 -6.12 -3.07 -2.80
N GLN A 181 -7.33 -2.57 -3.03
CA GLN A 181 -8.57 -3.09 -2.46
C GLN A 181 -9.69 -3.20 -3.52
N ASP A 182 -10.62 -4.17 -3.40
CA ASP A 182 -11.76 -4.30 -4.35
C ASP A 182 -12.90 -3.33 -4.02
N THR A 183 -12.98 -2.90 -2.76
CA THR A 183 -14.00 -1.99 -2.25
C THR A 183 -13.34 -0.85 -1.49
N THR A 184 -14.03 0.27 -1.34
CA THR A 184 -13.55 1.40 -0.53
C THR A 184 -14.55 1.73 0.57
N TRP A 185 -14.06 2.33 1.66
CA TRP A 185 -14.86 2.83 2.76
C TRP A 185 -15.49 4.18 2.45
N CYS A 186 -16.80 4.29 2.68
CA CYS A 186 -17.56 5.52 2.59
C CYS A 186 -17.63 6.22 3.95
N GLY A 187 -16.92 7.34 4.10
CA GLY A 187 -16.95 8.16 5.33
C GLY A 187 -18.30 8.83 5.63
N LEU A 188 -19.29 8.77 4.74
CA LEU A 188 -20.63 9.33 4.96
C LEU A 188 -21.62 8.33 5.57
N CYS A 189 -21.55 7.05 5.18
CA CYS A 189 -22.48 6.02 5.65
C CYS A 189 -21.81 4.91 6.45
N GLY A 190 -20.48 4.93 6.60
CA GLY A 190 -19.73 3.88 7.27
C GLY A 190 -19.82 2.51 6.58
N GLY A 191 -19.96 2.50 5.26
CA GLY A 191 -20.14 1.27 4.48
C GLY A 191 -19.03 1.08 3.46
N PHE A 192 -18.69 -0.17 3.14
CA PHE A 192 -17.83 -0.50 2.02
C PHE A 192 -18.63 -0.57 0.71
N TYR A 193 -18.06 -0.11 -0.39
CA TYR A 193 -18.73 -0.18 -1.68
C TYR A 193 -17.73 -0.29 -2.82
N ARG A 194 -18.23 -0.84 -3.94
CA ARG A 194 -17.50 -0.89 -5.20
C ARG A 194 -17.63 0.44 -5.91
N ILE A 195 -16.51 1.03 -6.29
CA ILE A 195 -16.50 2.31 -6.99
C ILE A 195 -17.10 2.13 -8.38
N ARG A 196 -17.98 3.07 -8.71
CA ARG A 196 -18.68 3.17 -9.99
C ARG A 196 -18.72 4.64 -10.36
N PHE A 197 -17.81 5.06 -11.22
CA PHE A 197 -17.88 6.37 -11.82
C PHE A 197 -18.70 6.31 -13.11
N LYS A 198 -19.27 7.46 -13.48
CA LYS A 198 -19.88 7.66 -14.80
C LYS A 198 -18.80 7.64 -15.87
N ASP A 199 -17.73 8.39 -15.62
CA ASP A 199 -16.53 8.44 -16.45
C ASP A 199 -15.52 7.35 -16.03
N LYS A 200 -14.50 7.07 -16.84
CA LYS A 200 -13.39 6.19 -16.49
C LYS A 200 -12.12 7.00 -16.22
N PRO A 201 -12.03 7.72 -15.09
CA PRO A 201 -10.81 8.41 -14.70
C PRO A 201 -9.69 7.39 -14.42
N ASN A 202 -8.44 7.74 -14.72
CA ASN A 202 -7.28 6.90 -14.38
C ASN A 202 -6.85 7.09 -12.91
N GLY A 203 -7.13 8.25 -12.31
CA GLY A 203 -6.81 8.53 -10.92
C GLY A 203 -7.15 9.94 -10.47
N LEU A 204 -6.93 10.21 -9.18
CA LEU A 204 -6.99 11.53 -8.55
C LEU A 204 -5.76 11.70 -7.66
N VAL A 205 -5.21 12.91 -7.62
CA VAL A 205 -4.10 13.25 -6.75
C VAL A 205 -4.52 14.44 -5.89
N TYR A 206 -4.35 14.29 -4.59
CA TYR A 206 -4.57 15.33 -3.60
C TYR A 206 -3.25 15.68 -2.93
N GLU A 207 -2.94 16.97 -2.89
CA GLU A 207 -1.81 17.52 -2.15
C GLU A 207 -2.29 18.18 -0.85
N GLY A 208 -1.41 18.42 0.12
CA GLY A 208 -1.75 18.99 1.43
C GLY A 208 -2.43 18.01 2.39
N GLY A 209 -2.30 16.70 2.15
CA GLY A 209 -2.83 15.64 3.01
C GLY A 209 -4.35 15.51 3.00
N TYR A 210 -5.02 16.03 1.97
CA TYR A 210 -6.44 15.79 1.71
C TYR A 210 -6.65 14.47 0.97
N GLY A 211 -7.91 14.04 0.80
CA GLY A 211 -8.25 12.94 -0.11
C GLY A 211 -8.38 11.56 0.54
N LEU A 212 -8.09 11.42 1.84
CA LEU A 212 -8.47 10.24 2.61
C LEU A 212 -9.92 10.32 3.07
N PRO A 213 -10.63 9.18 3.18
CA PRO A 213 -11.84 9.12 3.99
C PRO A 213 -11.53 9.62 5.41
N ILE A 214 -12.45 10.38 6.01
CA ILE A 214 -12.23 11.01 7.33
C ILE A 214 -11.86 9.96 8.39
N ASP A 215 -12.53 8.81 8.39
CA ASP A 215 -12.25 7.74 9.34
C ASP A 215 -10.86 7.13 9.14
N TYR A 216 -10.39 7.02 7.89
CA TYR A 216 -9.02 6.56 7.61
C TYR A 216 -8.00 7.58 8.11
N ALA A 217 -8.21 8.87 7.82
CA ALA A 217 -7.32 9.93 8.30
C ALA A 217 -7.20 9.93 9.83
N ARG A 218 -8.33 9.69 10.52
CA ARG A 218 -8.40 9.58 11.97
C ARG A 218 -7.60 8.39 12.51
N VAL A 219 -7.83 7.18 11.98
CA VAL A 219 -7.10 5.99 12.48
C VAL A 219 -5.63 5.99 12.12
N LEU A 220 -5.24 6.64 11.00
CA LEU A 220 -3.85 6.78 10.59
C LEU A 220 -3.12 7.97 11.24
N THR A 221 -3.83 8.85 11.96
CA THR A 221 -3.26 10.04 12.62
C THR A 221 -1.99 9.73 13.45
N PRO A 222 -1.87 8.60 14.18
CA PRO A 222 -0.67 8.31 14.96
C PRO A 222 0.61 8.07 14.14
N LEU A 223 0.50 7.89 12.81
CA LEU A 223 1.67 7.72 11.94
C LEU A 223 2.28 9.08 11.60
N GLU A 224 3.11 9.58 12.52
CA GLU A 224 3.70 10.92 12.42
C GLU A 224 4.56 11.10 11.16
N TYR A 225 5.17 10.04 10.63
CA TYR A 225 6.06 10.08 9.47
C TYR A 225 5.35 9.78 8.15
N LEU A 226 4.03 9.52 8.15
CA LEU A 226 3.31 9.15 6.95
C LEU A 226 3.22 10.36 6.00
N GLU A 227 3.87 10.25 4.85
CA GLU A 227 3.98 11.31 3.84
C GLU A 227 3.06 11.08 2.64
N GLU A 228 2.87 9.82 2.25
CA GLU A 228 2.11 9.43 1.05
C GLU A 228 1.18 8.25 1.32
N VAL A 229 -0.07 8.37 0.84
CA VAL A 229 -1.01 7.24 0.76
C VAL A 229 -1.47 7.03 -0.67
N VAL A 230 -1.32 5.81 -1.19
CA VAL A 230 -1.82 5.42 -2.51
C VAL A 230 -2.92 4.38 -2.36
N ILE A 231 -4.12 4.69 -2.87
CA ILE A 231 -5.28 3.80 -2.83
C ILE A 231 -5.61 3.37 -4.26
N THR A 232 -5.42 2.09 -4.55
CA THR A 232 -5.75 1.48 -5.84
C THR A 232 -7.02 0.66 -5.73
N VAL A 233 -7.99 0.95 -6.59
CA VAL A 233 -9.33 0.37 -6.56
C VAL A 233 -9.87 0.16 -7.97
N PRO A 234 -10.61 -0.93 -8.25
CA PRO A 234 -11.23 -1.12 -9.55
C PRO A 234 -12.41 -0.17 -9.72
N ASN A 235 -12.47 0.50 -10.87
CA ASN A 235 -13.65 1.27 -11.29
C ASN A 235 -14.54 0.37 -12.15
N ARG A 236 -15.61 -0.16 -11.54
CA ARG A 236 -16.52 -1.09 -12.23
C ARG A 236 -17.47 -0.43 -13.24
N GLY A 237 -17.31 0.87 -13.48
CA GLY A 237 -18.11 1.64 -14.42
C GLY A 237 -19.60 1.67 -14.09
N PHE A 238 -20.40 2.18 -15.02
CA PHE A 238 -21.88 2.24 -14.96
C PHE A 238 -22.43 2.96 -13.71
N GLY A 239 -21.63 3.86 -13.13
CA GLY A 239 -22.05 4.68 -12.01
C GLY A 239 -22.63 6.02 -12.45
N SER A 240 -23.09 6.79 -11.47
CA SER A 240 -23.56 8.16 -11.66
C SER A 240 -22.61 9.21 -11.08
N ILE A 241 -21.54 8.80 -10.39
CA ILE A 241 -20.58 9.72 -9.76
C ILE A 241 -19.72 10.35 -10.86
N THR A 242 -19.67 11.68 -10.89
CA THR A 242 -18.73 12.48 -11.66
C THR A 242 -17.75 13.15 -10.70
N LEU A 243 -16.46 13.13 -11.02
CA LEU A 243 -15.40 13.70 -10.17
C LEU A 243 -15.13 15.18 -10.48
N GLY A 244 -15.79 15.74 -11.49
CA GLY A 244 -15.66 17.13 -11.94
C GLY A 244 -16.37 17.34 -13.28
N HIS A 245 -16.76 18.57 -13.59
CA HIS A 245 -17.52 18.95 -14.79
C HIS A 245 -16.64 19.06 -16.05
N THR A 246 -17.18 18.67 -17.21
CA THR A 246 -16.79 19.23 -18.52
C THR A 246 -16.86 20.75 -18.46
N PRO A 247 -15.77 21.48 -18.73
CA PRO A 247 -15.84 22.93 -18.71
C PRO A 247 -16.61 23.37 -19.97
N THR A 248 -17.68 24.13 -19.80
CA THR A 248 -18.45 24.72 -20.91
C THR A 248 -17.72 25.91 -21.54
N ALA A 249 -16.47 26.16 -21.14
CA ALA A 249 -15.52 27.07 -21.74
C ALA A 249 -14.11 26.46 -21.60
N PRO A 250 -13.21 26.58 -22.58
CA PRO A 250 -11.87 26.01 -22.46
C PRO A 250 -11.09 26.77 -21.38
N ASP A 251 -10.76 26.09 -20.28
CA ASP A 251 -9.81 26.58 -19.28
C ASP A 251 -8.39 26.23 -19.76
N PRO A 252 -7.41 27.16 -19.76
CA PRO A 252 -6.10 26.91 -20.39
C PRO A 252 -5.19 25.98 -19.59
N ASP A 253 -5.51 25.65 -18.34
CA ASP A 253 -4.61 24.97 -17.42
C ASP A 253 -5.13 23.57 -17.03
N SER A 254 -4.90 22.59 -17.92
CA SER A 254 -5.36 21.20 -17.79
C SER A 254 -4.62 20.34 -16.75
N GLU A 255 -3.90 20.91 -15.78
CA GLU A 255 -3.09 20.14 -14.83
C GLU A 255 -3.66 20.07 -13.40
N THR A 256 -4.77 20.75 -13.12
CA THR A 256 -5.42 20.64 -11.80
C THR A 256 -6.66 19.78 -11.95
N ASN A 257 -6.64 18.54 -11.44
CA ASN A 257 -7.84 17.72 -11.24
C ASN A 257 -8.83 18.50 -10.37
N SER A 258 -9.69 19.32 -11.00
CA SER A 258 -10.68 20.12 -10.30
C SER A 258 -11.78 19.19 -9.81
N ASN A 259 -11.56 18.56 -8.66
CA ASN A 259 -12.58 17.84 -7.94
C ASN A 259 -13.22 18.76 -6.89
N PRO A 260 -14.25 19.55 -7.27
CA PRO A 260 -14.88 20.51 -6.36
C PRO A 260 -15.51 19.80 -5.15
N ASN A 261 -15.88 18.53 -5.31
CA ASN A 261 -16.51 17.70 -4.29
C ASN A 261 -15.49 17.08 -3.32
N LEU A 262 -14.19 17.19 -3.62
CA LEU A 262 -13.11 16.59 -2.84
C LEU A 262 -13.42 15.11 -2.51
N TRP A 263 -13.90 14.36 -3.51
CA TRP A 263 -14.30 12.96 -3.35
C TRP A 263 -13.15 12.12 -2.77
N ALA A 264 -13.40 11.41 -1.69
CA ALA A 264 -12.39 10.70 -0.92
C ALA A 264 -12.93 9.32 -0.53
N GLY A 265 -13.48 8.60 -1.51
CA GLY A 265 -14.11 7.31 -1.26
C GLY A 265 -15.57 7.41 -0.81
N GLU A 266 -16.37 8.39 -1.21
CA GLU A 266 -17.82 8.36 -0.99
C GLU A 266 -18.60 7.46 -1.97
N CYS A 267 -19.61 6.73 -1.46
CA CYS A 267 -20.44 5.85 -2.27
C CYS A 267 -21.43 6.60 -3.16
N HIS A 268 -21.85 5.97 -4.26
CA HIS A 268 -22.74 6.60 -5.24
C HIS A 268 -24.07 7.08 -4.64
N ASN A 269 -24.63 6.32 -3.69
CA ASN A 269 -25.86 6.70 -3.00
C ASN A 269 -25.68 7.94 -2.12
N CYS A 270 -24.56 8.02 -1.39
CA CYS A 270 -24.24 9.20 -0.59
C CYS A 270 -23.95 10.42 -1.47
N MET A 271 -23.19 10.24 -2.55
CA MET A 271 -22.95 11.31 -3.53
C MET A 271 -24.27 11.82 -4.11
N LYS A 272 -25.17 10.93 -4.53
CA LYS A 272 -26.48 11.33 -5.09
C LYS A 272 -27.36 12.03 -4.06
N THR A 273 -27.57 11.42 -2.89
CA THR A 273 -28.58 11.90 -1.94
C THR A 273 -28.12 13.05 -1.05
N LYS A 274 -26.81 13.18 -0.80
CA LYS A 274 -26.27 14.19 0.14
C LYS A 274 -25.63 15.38 -0.56
N TYR A 275 -25.00 15.20 -1.72
CA TYR A 275 -24.34 16.31 -2.44
C TYR A 275 -25.31 17.13 -3.31
N GLU A 276 -26.57 16.72 -3.43
CA GLU A 276 -27.65 17.56 -3.99
C GLU A 276 -27.95 18.78 -3.09
N ASP A 277 -27.69 18.68 -1.79
CA ASP A 277 -27.75 19.81 -0.86
C ASP A 277 -26.40 20.56 -0.85
N ASP A 278 -26.37 21.75 -1.45
CA ASP A 278 -25.19 22.61 -1.54
C ASP A 278 -24.62 22.99 -0.16
N ALA A 279 -25.48 23.21 0.85
CA ALA A 279 -25.06 23.58 2.18
C ALA A 279 -24.37 22.40 2.88
N PHE A 280 -24.95 21.20 2.76
CA PHE A 280 -24.32 19.97 3.23
C PHE A 280 -22.99 19.72 2.52
N ARG A 281 -22.99 19.80 1.19
CA ARG A 281 -21.79 19.58 0.35
C ARG A 281 -20.65 20.50 0.78
N GLN A 282 -20.92 21.80 0.89
CA GLN A 282 -19.93 22.79 1.27
C GLN A 282 -19.39 22.51 2.68
N LYS A 283 -20.28 22.26 3.64
CA LYS A 283 -19.90 21.88 5.02
C LYS A 283 -19.00 20.63 5.05
N TRP A 284 -19.32 19.61 4.24
CA TRP A 284 -18.56 18.37 4.17
C TRP A 284 -17.16 18.57 3.54
N VAL A 285 -17.08 19.36 2.47
CA VAL A 285 -15.81 19.72 1.84
C VAL A 285 -14.93 20.54 2.79
N ASP A 286 -15.51 21.52 3.49
CA ASP A 286 -14.80 22.34 4.47
C ASP A 286 -14.29 21.50 5.64
N ARG A 287 -15.12 20.57 6.14
CA ARG A 287 -14.73 19.58 7.15
C ARG A 287 -13.52 18.76 6.71
N LYS A 288 -13.54 18.18 5.51
CA LYS A 288 -12.38 17.46 4.93
C LYS A 288 -11.15 18.35 4.80
N ARG A 289 -11.34 19.63 4.45
CA ARG A 289 -10.26 20.62 4.38
C ARG A 289 -9.74 21.07 5.75
N GLY A 290 -10.45 20.74 6.82
CA GLY A 290 -10.15 21.21 8.18
C GLY A 290 -10.48 22.70 8.37
N ILE A 291 -11.34 23.24 7.50
CA ILE A 291 -11.84 24.60 7.55
C ILE A 291 -13.09 24.59 8.44
N GLY A 292 -13.07 25.41 9.49
CA GLY A 292 -14.13 25.46 10.49
C GLY A 292 -13.93 24.43 11.61
N VAL A 293 -14.24 24.85 12.83
CA VAL A 293 -14.22 23.97 14.02
C VAL A 293 -15.50 23.16 14.04
N CYS A 294 -15.70 22.29 13.03
CA CYS A 294 -16.71 21.25 13.16
C CYS A 294 -16.14 20.20 14.10
N ARG A 295 -16.34 20.40 15.40
CA ARG A 295 -16.35 19.29 16.34
C ARG A 295 -17.43 18.33 15.85
N ASP A 296 -17.11 17.04 15.79
CA ASP A 296 -18.16 16.03 15.77
C ASP A 296 -19.08 16.20 16.97
N ASP A 297 -20.26 15.57 16.96
CA ASP A 297 -21.14 15.50 18.14
C ASP A 297 -20.38 14.98 19.39
N ASP A 298 -19.27 14.26 19.18
CA ASP A 298 -18.33 13.75 20.19
C ASP A 298 -17.18 14.71 20.58
N GLY A 299 -17.14 15.95 20.07
CA GLY A 299 -16.13 16.95 20.43
C GLY A 299 -14.73 16.73 19.81
N LYS A 300 -14.50 15.64 19.09
CA LYS A 300 -13.20 15.32 18.48
C LYS A 300 -12.98 16.16 17.21
N LYS A 301 -11.78 16.73 17.11
CA LYS A 301 -11.30 17.39 15.90
C LYS A 301 -10.94 16.30 14.90
N ASP A 302 -11.37 16.44 13.64
CA ASP A 302 -10.86 15.59 12.58
C ASP A 302 -9.37 15.87 12.39
N THR A 303 -8.55 14.97 12.90
CA THR A 303 -7.10 15.01 12.77
C THR A 303 -6.65 14.12 11.63
N ARG A 304 -5.59 14.56 10.96
CA ARG A 304 -4.93 13.82 9.88
C ARG A 304 -3.51 13.48 10.33
N PRO A 305 -2.85 12.50 9.71
CA PRO A 305 -1.43 12.29 9.96
C PRO A 305 -0.66 13.59 9.67
N PRO A 306 0.19 14.06 10.59
CA PRO A 306 0.70 15.43 10.59
C PRO A 306 1.61 15.74 9.39
N ASN A 307 2.34 14.75 8.88
CA ASN A 307 3.23 14.91 7.74
C ASN A 307 2.64 14.39 6.42
N LEU A 308 1.35 14.04 6.38
CA LEU A 308 0.72 13.55 5.16
C LEU A 308 0.67 14.68 4.14
N ARG A 309 1.39 14.51 3.03
CA ARG A 309 1.49 15.49 1.95
C ARG A 309 0.62 15.09 0.78
N ARG A 310 0.64 13.81 0.40
CA ARG A 310 0.06 13.34 -0.84
C ARG A 310 -0.89 12.16 -0.62
N VAL A 311 -2.06 12.22 -1.24
CA VAL A 311 -2.99 11.09 -1.33
C VAL A 311 -3.37 10.87 -2.79
N GLU A 312 -3.05 9.68 -3.30
CA GLU A 312 -3.28 9.33 -4.68
C GLU A 312 -4.31 8.19 -4.76
N TRP A 313 -5.37 8.41 -5.51
CA TRP A 313 -6.32 7.38 -5.91
C TRP A 313 -5.98 6.90 -7.32
N ARG A 314 -5.80 5.59 -7.49
CA ARG A 314 -5.60 4.95 -8.79
C ARG A 314 -6.80 4.08 -9.10
N PHE A 315 -7.32 4.22 -10.31
CA PHE A 315 -8.44 3.44 -10.77
C PHE A 315 -7.96 2.47 -11.85
N CYS A 316 -8.18 1.18 -11.62
CA CYS A 316 -7.93 0.14 -12.62
C CYS A 316 -9.25 -0.37 -13.20
N ASP A 317 -9.18 -0.95 -14.40
CA ASP A 317 -10.31 -1.68 -15.00
C ASP A 317 -10.60 -3.01 -14.27
#